data_AF-A0A524AWJ9-F1
#
_entry.id   AF-A0A524AWJ9-F1
#
_cell.length_a   1.000
_cell.length_b   1.000
_cell.length_c   1.000
_cell.angle_alpha   90.00
_cell.angle_beta   90.00
_cell.angle_gamma   90.00
#
_symmetry.space_group_name_H-M   'P 1'
#
loop_
_entity.id
_entity.type
_entity.pdbx_description
1 polymer ?
#
loop_
_entity_poly.entity_id
_entity_poly.type
_entity_poly.pdbx_seq_one_letter_code
_entity_poly.pdbx_strand_id
1 'polypeptide(L)' 'VLLALFFLGGEIIHSFALALLIGVVIGTYSSIYVASSMILALGISKEDLLPSEKEEKEMDARP' A
#
# COMPACT_ATOMS: atom_id res chain seq x y z
N VAL A 1 -12.42 8.33 8.44
CA VAL A 1 -12.90 7.42 9.50
C VAL A 1 -11.97 7.37 10.71
N LEU A 2 -10.66 7.11 10.56
CA LEU A 2 -9.72 7.04 11.70
C LEU A 2 -9.72 8.29 12.60
N LEU A 3 -9.74 9.49 12.02
CA LEU A 3 -9.85 10.74 12.79
C LEU A 3 -11.14 10.80 13.61
N ALA A 4 -12.26 10.31 13.07
CA ALA A 4 -13.52 10.27 13.80
C ALA A 4 -13.45 9.28 14.98
N LEU A 5 -12.81 8.12 14.81
CA LEU A 5 -12.59 7.17 15.91
C LEU A 5 -11.64 7.73 16.98
N PHE A 6 -10.63 8.49 16.58
CA PHE A 6 -9.69 9.10 17.52
C PHE A 6 -10.34 10.19 18.38
N PHE A 7 -11.17 11.06 17.79
CA PHE A 7 -11.82 12.16 18.51
C PHE A 7 -13.17 11.80 19.15
N LEU A 8 -13.96 10.90 18.54
CA LEU A 8 -15.33 10.57 18.99
C LEU A 8 -15.48 9.13 19.53
N GLY A 9 -14.43 8.32 19.49
CA GLY A 9 -14.51 6.88 19.81
C GLY A 9 -14.47 6.50 21.29
N GLY A 10 -14.08 7.41 22.18
CA GLY A 10 -13.90 7.13 23.61
C GLY A 10 -12.57 6.42 23.96
N GLU A 11 -12.28 6.25 25.25
CA GLU A 11 -10.97 5.82 25.75
C GLU A 11 -10.53 4.43 25.27
N ILE A 12 -11.46 3.48 25.16
CA ILE A 12 -11.16 2.08 24.85
C ILE A 12 -10.47 1.93 23.48
N ILE A 13 -10.90 2.70 22.48
CA ILE A 13 -10.38 2.61 21.10
C ILE A 13 -9.43 3.74 20.72
N HIS A 14 -9.20 4.71 21.62
CA HIS A 14 -8.36 5.87 21.34
C HIS A 14 -6.91 5.49 21.00
N SER A 15 -6.29 4.65 21.84
CA SER A 15 -4.92 4.16 21.63
C SER A 15 -4.79 3.31 20.36
N PHE A 16 -5.82 2.54 20.04
CA PHE A 16 -5.87 1.75 18.81
C PHE A 16 -5.97 2.65 17.57
N ALA A 17 -6.88 3.63 17.59
CA ALA A 17 -7.03 4.60 16.52
C ALA A 17 -5.75 5.43 16.31
N LEU A 18 -5.04 5.79 17.39
CA LEU A 18 -3.76 6.48 17.32
C LEU A 18 -2.68 5.63 16.64
N ALA A 19 -2.54 4.36 17.04
CA ALA A 19 -1.59 3.44 16.42
C ALA A 19 -1.88 3.25 14.92
N LEU A 20 -3.16 3.10 14.55
CA LEU A 20 -3.57 3.04 13.14
C LEU A 20 -3.30 4.34 12.39
N LEU A 21 -3.54 5.50 13.00
CA LEU A 21 -3.30 6.80 12.37
C LEU A 21 -1.82 6.97 12.02
N ILE A 22 -0.94 6.66 12.98
CA ILE A 22 0.52 6.70 12.76
C ILE A 22 0.92 5.69 11.68
N GLY A 23 0.42 4.46 11.76
CA GLY A 23 0.71 3.41 10.79
C GLY A 23 0.30 3.78 9.37
N VAL A 24 -0.87 4.39 9.19
CA VAL A 24 -1.33 4.88 7.89
C VAL A 24 -0.46 6.01 7.39
N VAL A 25 -0.14 7.02 8.21
CA VAL A 25 0.69 8.15 7.78
C VAL A 25 2.07 7.67 7.32
N ILE A 26 2.73 6.84 8.12
CA ILE A 26 4.05 6.27 7.79
C ILE A 26 3.94 5.35 6.57
N GLY A 27 2.93 4.48 6.55
CA GLY A 27 2.71 3.51 5.48
C GLY A 27 2.45 4.19 4.14
N THR A 28 1.59 5.21 4.10
CA THR A 28 1.30 5.98 2.88
C THR A 28 2.53 6.72 2.39
N TYR A 29 3.28 7.39 3.28
CA TYR A 29 4.53 8.04 2.90
C TYR A 29 5.55 7.03 2.35
N SER A 30 5.71 5.89 3.00
CA SER A 30 6.63 4.83 2.56
C SER A 30 6.23 4.25 1.20
N SER A 31 4.95 3.93 1.00
CA SER A 31 4.47 3.34 -0.25
C SER A 31 4.63 4.27 -1.46
N ILE A 32 4.49 5.59 -1.26
CA ILE A 32 4.61 6.55 -2.35
C ILE A 32 6.08 6.90 -2.63
N TYR A 33 6.89 7.14 -1.60
CA TYR A 33 8.24 7.68 -1.81
C TYR A 33 9.32 6.62 -1.70
N VAL A 34 9.27 5.77 -0.68
CA VAL A 34 10.29 4.74 -0.46
C VAL A 34 10.15 3.65 -1.51
N ALA A 35 8.95 3.09 -1.70
CA ALA A 35 8.76 2.02 -2.68
C ALA A 35 9.06 2.47 -4.12
N SER A 36 8.57 3.66 -4.54
CA SER A 36 8.86 4.18 -5.88
C SER A 36 10.35 4.45 -6.10
N SER A 37 11.06 5.01 -5.10
CA SER A 37 12.51 5.21 -5.19
C SER A 37 13.27 3.87 -5.28
N MET A 38 12.82 2.84 -4.56
CA MET A 38 13.43 1.52 -4.56
C MET A 38 13.27 0.80 -5.91
N ILE A 39 12.09 0.91 -6.53
CA ILE A 39 11.83 0.39 -7.88
C ILE A 39 12.80 1.02 -8.90
N LEU A 40 12.98 2.35 -8.83
CA LEU A 40 13.93 3.06 -9.71
C LEU A 40 15.39 2.67 -9.41
N ALA A 41 15.74 2.50 -8.14
CA ALA A 41 17.09 2.09 -7.73
C ALA A 41 17.44 0.65 -8.19
N LEU A 42 16.44 -0.22 -8.27
CA LEU A 42 16.58 -1.59 -8.80
C LEU A 42 16.64 -1.62 -10.34
N GLY A 43 16.47 -0.48 -11.01
CA GLY A 43 16.53 -0.38 -12.46
C GLY A 43 15.32 -0.99 -13.18
N ILE A 44 14.20 -1.18 -12.47
CA ILE A 44 12.97 -1.71 -13.05
C ILE A 44 12.47 -0.75 -14.13
N SER A 45 12.26 -1.30 -15.31
CA SER A 45 11.83 -0.58 -16.51
C SER A 45 10.32 -0.72 -16.73
N LYS A 46 9.73 0.05 -17.65
CA LYS A 46 8.29 -0.04 -17.94
C LYS A 46 7.94 -1.39 -18.56
N GLU A 47 8.89 -1.96 -19.27
CA GLU A 47 8.83 -3.23 -19.95
C GLU A 47 8.71 -4.38 -18.95
N ASP A 48 9.32 -4.26 -17.76
CA ASP A 48 9.21 -5.25 -16.67
C ASP A 48 7.83 -5.24 -15.97
N LEU A 49 7.02 -4.21 -16.20
CA LEU A 49 5.67 -4.07 -15.67
C LEU A 49 4.60 -4.57 -16.65
N LEU A 50 5.00 -4.89 -17.89
CA LEU A 50 4.10 -5.52 -18.85
C LEU A 50 3.87 -6.97 -18.43
N PRO A 51 2.62 -7.45 -18.41
CA PRO A 51 2.32 -8.85 -18.16
C PRO A 51 3.15 -9.72 -19.10
N SER A 52 3.85 -10.72 -18.55
CA SER A 52 4.60 -11.63 -19.41
C SER A 52 3.63 -12.52 -20.20
N GLU A 53 4.01 -12.95 -21.42
CA GLU A 53 3.15 -13.81 -22.25
C GLU A 53 2.69 -15.11 -21.54
N LYS A 54 3.41 -15.53 -20.49
CA LYS A 54 3.04 -16.68 -19.66
C LYS A 54 1.91 -16.34 -18.68
N GLU A 55 1.94 -15.16 -18.08
CA GLU A 55 0.92 -14.67 -17.16
C GLU A 55 -0.38 -14.30 -17.90
N GLU A 56 -0.29 -13.77 -19.13
CA GLU A 56 -1.46 -13.53 -19.98
C GLU A 56 -2.18 -14.84 -20.35
N LYS A 57 -1.42 -15.87 -20.75
CA LYS A 57 -1.98 -17.19 -21.09
C LYS A 57 -2.61 -17.89 -19.88
N GLU A 58 -2.07 -17.70 -18.67
CA GLU A 58 -2.68 -18.19 -17.42
C GLU A 58 -3.92 -17.38 -17.02
N MET A 59 -3.95 -16.05 -17.25
CA MET A 59 -5.14 -15.21 -17.04
C MET A 59 -6.27 -15.48 -18.04
N ASP A 60 -5.98 -15.94 -19.25
CA ASP A 60 -7.03 -16.29 -20.22
C ASP A 60 -7.49 -17.75 -20.07
N ALA A 61 -6.71 -18.58 -19.37
CA ALA A 61 -7.04 -19.97 -19.08
C ALA A 61 -7.86 -20.17 -17.79
N ARG A 62 -8.09 -19.12 -16.99
CA ARG A 62 -9.05 -19.15 -15.86
C ARG A 62 -10.49 -19.10 -16.42
N PRO A 63 -11.38 -20.02 -15.99
CA PRO A 63 -12.75 -20.12 -16.49
C PRO A 63 -13.63 -18.93 -16.11
#